data_AF-A0A523HNK9-F1
#
_entry.id   AF-A0A523HNK9-F1
#
_cell.length_a   1.000
_cell.length_b   1.000
_cell.length_c   1.000
_cell.angle_alpha   90.00
_cell.angle_beta   90.00
_cell.angle_gamma   90.00
#
_symmetry.space_group_name_H-M   'P 1'
#
loop_
_entity.id
_entity.type
_entity.pdbx_description
1 polymer ?
#
loop_
_entity_poly.entity_id
_entity_poly.type
_entity_poly.pdbx_seq_one_letter_code
_entity_poly.pdbx_strand_id
1 'polypeptide(L)'
;MKGDFSKWKFDPKNNFSGVLHQQGRVLLDSDWNAQTQITTHWQDLAGRDVIGPGVAAVPANAPDSFRVQSASVDPSNQVELTLAPGRIWADGLLTCLPGEEPDLTADVSRIATYLQPPIQDPPAEESTIGGGIRDAVILEVWRESINGFQLPDILIEPALGGPDTTERMHTALALRLFRLDEEETCKNIKDKLKDDFSQKGKLKASLQPPQVIAGDCPVVE
;
A
#
# COMPACT_ATOMS: atom_id res chain seq x y z
N MET A 1 7.02 -7.58 1.38
CA MET A 1 6.26 -8.79 1.73
C MET A 1 6.91 -9.45 2.92
N LYS A 2 6.11 -9.85 3.90
CA LYS A 2 6.55 -10.61 5.08
C LYS A 2 5.88 -11.97 4.94
N GLY A 3 6.65 -13.03 4.78
CA GLY A 3 6.13 -14.38 4.58
C GLY A 3 7.26 -15.37 4.38
N ASP A 4 7.00 -16.63 4.72
CA ASP A 4 7.95 -17.74 4.59
C ASP A 4 7.88 -18.30 3.16
N PHE A 5 8.43 -17.53 2.21
CA PHE A 5 8.49 -17.94 0.82
C PHE A 5 9.72 -18.82 0.54
N SER A 6 9.55 -19.84 -0.29
CA SER A 6 10.69 -20.50 -0.93
C SER A 6 11.52 -19.49 -1.72
N LYS A 7 12.81 -19.80 -1.92
CA LYS A 7 13.85 -19.01 -2.62
C LYS A 7 13.32 -17.73 -3.31
N TRP A 8 13.29 -16.63 -2.58
CA TRP A 8 12.83 -15.32 -3.06
C TRP A 8 14.00 -14.51 -3.63
N LYS A 9 14.41 -14.81 -4.88
CA LYS A 9 15.59 -14.18 -5.52
C LYS A 9 15.23 -13.58 -6.87
N PHE A 10 14.79 -12.32 -6.84
CA PHE A 10 14.65 -11.49 -8.03
C PHE A 10 15.76 -10.42 -8.04
N ASP A 11 16.44 -10.29 -9.17
CA ASP A 11 17.36 -9.18 -9.45
C ASP A 11 17.00 -8.60 -10.82
N PRO A 12 16.51 -7.34 -10.89
CA PRO A 12 16.22 -6.64 -12.14
C PRO A 12 17.35 -6.68 -13.17
N LYS A 13 18.61 -6.76 -12.72
CA LYS A 13 19.80 -6.76 -13.62
C LYS A 13 19.89 -7.99 -14.50
N ASN A 14 19.22 -9.08 -14.13
CA ASN A 14 19.21 -10.30 -14.93
C ASN A 14 18.37 -10.16 -16.21
N ASN A 15 17.51 -9.14 -16.30
CA ASN A 15 16.68 -8.87 -17.47
C ASN A 15 15.80 -10.06 -17.92
N PHE A 16 15.27 -10.82 -16.96
CA PHE A 16 14.32 -11.89 -17.24
C PHE A 16 12.94 -11.31 -17.54
N SER A 17 12.22 -11.89 -18.51
CA SER A 17 10.87 -11.50 -18.92
C SER A 17 9.81 -12.57 -18.67
N GLY A 18 10.19 -13.72 -18.10
CA GLY A 18 9.28 -14.79 -17.70
C GLY A 18 10.00 -16.07 -17.31
N VAL A 19 9.22 -17.10 -16.98
CA VAL A 19 9.68 -18.45 -16.62
C VAL A 19 9.21 -19.46 -17.68
N LEU A 20 10.08 -20.42 -18.03
CA LEU A 20 9.78 -21.45 -19.02
C LEU A 20 9.89 -22.84 -18.39
N HIS A 21 8.80 -23.59 -18.40
CA HIS A 21 8.80 -24.98 -17.97
C HIS A 21 9.53 -25.86 -18.99
N GLN A 22 10.40 -26.74 -18.51
CA GLN A 22 11.11 -27.69 -19.35
C GLN A 22 10.53 -29.09 -19.18
N GLN A 23 10.38 -29.80 -20.30
CA GLN A 23 9.88 -31.18 -20.29
C GLN A 23 10.74 -32.06 -19.37
N GLY A 24 10.08 -32.85 -18.53
CA GLY A 24 10.74 -33.81 -17.64
C GLY A 24 11.43 -33.19 -16.41
N ARG A 25 11.24 -31.90 -16.13
CA ARG A 25 11.76 -31.26 -14.90
C ARG A 25 10.68 -31.08 -13.84
N VAL A 26 11.12 -31.08 -12.58
CA VAL A 26 10.27 -30.82 -11.41
C VAL A 26 9.89 -29.34 -11.37
N LEU A 27 8.62 -29.06 -11.15
CA LEU A 27 8.10 -27.71 -10.93
C LEU A 27 8.18 -27.36 -9.44
N LEU A 28 8.70 -26.19 -9.12
CA LEU A 28 8.74 -25.67 -7.75
C LEU A 28 7.84 -24.45 -7.62
N ASP A 29 7.36 -24.19 -6.41
CA ASP A 29 6.66 -22.97 -6.04
C ASP A 29 7.55 -21.72 -6.25
N SER A 30 8.87 -21.87 -6.11
CA SER A 30 9.83 -20.79 -6.41
C SER A 30 9.76 -20.31 -7.86
N ASP A 31 9.35 -21.17 -8.81
CA ASP A 31 9.19 -20.79 -10.22
C ASP A 31 7.98 -19.85 -10.41
N TRP A 32 6.90 -20.09 -9.67
CA TRP A 32 5.72 -19.21 -9.63
C TRP A 32 6.01 -17.87 -8.95
N ASN A 33 6.75 -17.91 -7.84
CA ASN A 33 7.20 -16.70 -7.16
C ASN A 33 8.08 -15.84 -8.08
N ALA A 34 9.03 -16.46 -8.80
CA ALA A 34 9.87 -15.78 -9.77
C ALA A 34 9.05 -15.15 -10.92
N GLN A 35 8.09 -15.90 -11.48
CA GLN A 35 7.21 -15.36 -12.53
C GLN A 35 6.42 -14.15 -12.03
N THR A 36 5.90 -14.19 -10.80
CA THR A 36 5.17 -13.08 -10.19
C THR A 36 6.07 -11.86 -10.06
N GLN A 37 7.28 -12.02 -9.52
CA GLN A 37 8.25 -10.91 -9.38
C GLN A 37 8.62 -10.26 -10.71
N ILE A 38 8.89 -11.08 -11.73
CA ILE A 38 9.23 -10.58 -13.08
C ILE A 38 8.08 -9.77 -13.66
N THR A 39 6.87 -10.32 -13.65
CA THR A 39 5.69 -9.66 -14.21
C THR A 39 5.38 -8.37 -13.46
N THR A 40 5.37 -8.43 -12.13
CA THR A 40 5.04 -7.30 -11.27
C THR A 40 6.06 -6.16 -11.41
N HIS A 41 7.36 -6.48 -11.42
CA HIS A 41 8.40 -5.47 -11.64
C HIS A 41 8.27 -4.79 -13.00
N TRP A 42 8.01 -5.56 -14.06
CA TRP A 42 7.80 -5.03 -15.39
C TRP A 42 6.57 -4.12 -15.44
N GLN A 43 5.45 -4.53 -14.83
CA GLN A 43 4.22 -3.74 -14.77
C GLN A 43 4.43 -2.41 -14.03
N ASP A 44 5.14 -2.41 -12.91
CA ASP A 44 5.40 -1.21 -12.12
C ASP A 44 6.28 -0.22 -12.88
N LEU A 45 7.37 -0.69 -13.49
CA LEU A 45 8.24 0.15 -14.30
C LEU A 45 7.51 0.68 -15.53
N ALA A 46 6.79 -0.17 -16.26
CA ALA A 46 6.03 0.23 -17.43
C ALA A 46 4.96 1.27 -17.06
N GLY A 47 4.20 1.05 -15.98
CA GLY A 47 3.21 2.00 -15.49
C GLY A 47 3.83 3.34 -15.16
N ARG A 48 4.96 3.34 -14.43
CA ARG A 48 5.66 4.55 -14.03
C ARG A 48 6.27 5.32 -15.20
N ASP A 49 6.85 4.62 -16.17
CA ASP A 49 7.50 5.23 -17.33
C ASP A 49 6.49 5.75 -18.37
N VAL A 50 5.36 5.04 -18.56
CA VAL A 50 4.33 5.42 -19.53
C VAL A 50 3.43 6.52 -19.00
N ILE A 51 3.00 6.44 -17.74
CA ILE A 51 2.07 7.40 -17.12
C ILE A 51 2.84 8.61 -16.55
N GLY A 52 4.04 8.37 -16.06
CA GLY A 52 4.91 9.37 -15.46
C GLY A 52 5.06 9.17 -13.94
N PRO A 53 6.29 9.34 -13.41
CA PRO A 53 6.54 9.20 -11.99
C PRO A 53 5.90 10.33 -11.16
N GLY A 54 5.46 9.99 -9.96
CA GLY A 54 4.91 10.95 -8.99
C GLY A 54 3.58 11.57 -9.40
N VAL A 55 2.81 10.91 -10.27
CA VAL A 55 1.47 11.34 -10.71
C VAL A 55 0.42 10.36 -10.18
N ALA A 56 -0.73 10.87 -9.79
CA ALA A 56 -1.94 10.10 -9.56
C ALA A 56 -2.85 10.26 -10.79
N ALA A 57 -2.83 9.29 -11.70
CA ALA A 57 -3.50 9.39 -12.98
C ALA A 57 -4.84 8.64 -12.97
N VAL A 58 -5.91 9.35 -13.32
CA VAL A 58 -7.26 8.80 -13.45
C VAL A 58 -7.55 8.49 -14.93
N PRO A 59 -8.18 7.35 -15.26
CA PRO A 59 -8.55 7.03 -16.64
C PRO A 59 -9.48 8.08 -17.25
N ALA A 60 -9.23 8.46 -18.51
CA ALA A 60 -10.05 9.45 -19.21
C ALA A 60 -11.52 9.03 -19.40
N ASN A 61 -11.80 7.73 -19.44
CA ASN A 61 -13.16 7.19 -19.55
C ASN A 61 -13.88 7.04 -18.20
N ALA A 62 -13.21 7.33 -17.09
CA ALA A 62 -13.78 7.29 -15.74
C ALA A 62 -13.20 8.45 -14.90
N PRO A 63 -13.42 9.71 -15.31
CA PRO A 63 -12.75 10.89 -14.75
C PRO A 63 -13.08 11.14 -13.28
N ASP A 64 -14.20 10.63 -12.80
CA ASP A 64 -14.62 10.75 -11.41
C ASP A 64 -14.04 9.65 -10.50
N SER A 65 -13.20 8.73 -10.99
CA SER A 65 -12.60 7.70 -10.13
C SER A 65 -11.80 8.33 -9.00
N PHE A 66 -12.04 7.91 -7.75
CA PHE A 66 -11.42 8.48 -6.54
C PHE A 66 -11.74 9.96 -6.29
N ARG A 67 -12.76 10.52 -6.93
CA ARG A 67 -13.18 11.89 -6.68
C ARG A 67 -13.70 12.02 -5.25
N VAL A 68 -13.09 12.91 -4.47
CA VAL A 68 -13.56 13.29 -3.13
C VAL A 68 -14.81 14.15 -3.27
N GLN A 69 -15.93 13.69 -2.73
CA GLN A 69 -17.22 14.40 -2.76
C GLN A 69 -17.40 15.27 -1.51
N SER A 70 -17.12 14.69 -0.34
CA SER A 70 -17.25 15.37 0.94
C SER A 70 -16.32 14.76 1.99
N ALA A 71 -16.04 15.56 3.02
CA ALA A 71 -15.38 15.13 4.24
C ALA A 71 -16.24 15.56 5.43
N SER A 72 -16.45 14.66 6.38
CA SER A 72 -17.18 14.93 7.61
C SER A 72 -16.51 14.25 8.79
N VAL A 73 -16.80 14.72 10.00
CA VAL A 73 -16.39 14.06 11.24
C VAL A 73 -17.56 13.20 11.71
N ASP A 74 -17.31 11.91 11.91
CA ASP A 74 -18.31 10.99 12.43
C ASP A 74 -18.53 11.20 13.95
N PRO A 75 -19.56 10.59 14.55
CA PRO A 75 -19.79 10.68 16.00
C PRO A 75 -18.66 10.11 16.87
N SER A 76 -17.72 9.37 16.29
CA SER A 76 -16.57 8.75 16.93
C SER A 76 -15.29 9.61 16.83
N ASN A 77 -15.40 10.85 16.35
CA ASN A 77 -14.27 11.74 16.06
C ASN A 77 -13.28 11.21 15.01
N GLN A 78 -13.76 10.43 14.05
CA GLN A 78 -13.00 10.00 12.88
C GLN A 78 -13.40 10.80 11.66
N VAL A 79 -12.45 11.06 10.77
CA VAL A 79 -12.77 11.71 9.50
C VAL A 79 -13.27 10.68 8.51
N GLU A 80 -14.48 10.89 8.03
CA GLU A 80 -15.14 10.10 7.01
C GLU A 80 -15.08 10.86 5.67
N LEU A 81 -14.50 10.22 4.65
CA LEU A 81 -14.44 10.73 3.28
C LEU A 81 -15.43 9.97 2.40
N THR A 82 -16.27 10.72 1.70
CA THR A 82 -17.15 10.18 0.66
C THR A 82 -16.46 10.31 -0.70
N LEU A 83 -16.28 9.20 -1.40
CA LEU A 83 -15.52 9.11 -2.64
C LEU A 83 -16.29 8.36 -3.72
N ALA A 84 -16.14 8.77 -4.97
CA ALA A 84 -16.63 7.97 -6.10
C ALA A 84 -15.75 6.72 -6.32
N PRO A 85 -16.35 5.52 -6.47
CA PRO A 85 -15.60 4.29 -6.75
C PRO A 85 -14.92 4.35 -8.12
N GLY A 86 -13.90 3.53 -8.32
CA GLY A 86 -13.20 3.47 -9.61
C GLY A 86 -11.77 2.99 -9.51
N ARG A 87 -10.92 3.46 -10.43
CA ARG A 87 -9.51 3.09 -10.48
C ARG A 87 -8.61 4.28 -10.73
N ILE A 88 -7.41 4.23 -10.17
CA ILE A 88 -6.38 5.25 -10.30
C ILE A 88 -5.01 4.58 -10.44
N TRP A 89 -4.08 5.24 -11.11
CA TRP A 89 -2.69 4.83 -11.19
C TRP A 89 -1.84 5.76 -10.32
N ALA A 90 -1.39 5.28 -9.16
CA ALA A 90 -0.55 6.04 -8.23
C ALA A 90 0.94 5.70 -8.45
N ASP A 91 1.73 6.64 -8.97
CA ASP A 91 3.14 6.41 -9.36
C ASP A 91 3.31 5.18 -10.29
N GLY A 92 2.34 4.95 -11.16
CA GLY A 92 2.32 3.80 -12.07
C GLY A 92 1.73 2.50 -11.49
N LEU A 93 1.34 2.48 -10.22
CA LEU A 93 0.69 1.33 -9.60
C LEU A 93 -0.83 1.45 -9.74
N LEU A 94 -1.47 0.47 -10.39
CA LEU A 94 -2.93 0.42 -10.51
C LEU A 94 -3.57 0.09 -9.15
N THR A 95 -4.48 0.94 -8.71
CA THR A 95 -5.26 0.80 -7.48
C THR A 95 -6.74 0.96 -7.80
N CYS A 96 -7.56 0.11 -7.21
CA CYS A 96 -9.01 0.12 -7.38
C CYS A 96 -9.68 0.40 -6.05
N LEU A 97 -10.69 1.28 -6.07
CA LEU A 97 -11.65 1.48 -4.99
C LEU A 97 -12.96 0.83 -5.44
N PRO A 98 -13.28 -0.37 -4.95
CA PRO A 98 -14.53 -1.03 -5.33
C PRO A 98 -15.73 -0.26 -4.77
N GLY A 99 -16.81 -0.22 -5.55
CA GLY A 99 -18.12 0.16 -5.06
C GLY A 99 -18.72 -0.92 -4.16
N GLU A 100 -19.82 -0.61 -3.50
CA GLU A 100 -20.47 -1.49 -2.52
C GLU A 100 -21.88 -1.87 -2.97
N GLU A 101 -22.28 -3.10 -2.70
CA GLU A 101 -23.64 -3.57 -3.01
C GLU A 101 -24.68 -2.81 -2.16
N PRO A 102 -25.88 -2.50 -2.70
CA PRO A 102 -26.44 -2.98 -3.97
C PRO A 102 -26.13 -2.12 -5.20
N ASP A 103 -25.45 -0.98 -5.04
CA ASP A 103 -25.13 -0.07 -6.14
C ASP A 103 -23.62 0.18 -6.19
N LEU A 104 -22.95 -0.60 -7.03
CA LEU A 104 -21.50 -0.52 -7.24
C LEU A 104 -21.03 0.82 -7.84
N THR A 105 -21.95 1.69 -8.24
CA THR A 105 -21.63 3.02 -8.78
C THR A 105 -21.85 4.15 -7.77
N ALA A 106 -22.50 3.86 -6.64
CA ALA A 106 -22.71 4.83 -5.59
C ALA A 106 -21.38 5.23 -4.92
N ASP A 107 -21.34 6.45 -4.38
CA ASP A 107 -20.20 6.91 -3.62
C ASP A 107 -19.99 6.02 -2.38
N VAL A 108 -18.72 5.72 -2.08
CA VAL A 108 -18.30 4.89 -0.94
C VAL A 108 -17.71 5.76 0.16
N SER A 109 -17.91 5.32 1.40
CA SER A 109 -17.36 5.98 2.57
C SER A 109 -16.07 5.31 3.04
N ARG A 110 -15.01 6.09 3.28
CA ARG A 110 -13.72 5.60 3.79
C ARG A 110 -13.22 6.48 4.92
N ILE A 111 -12.68 5.85 5.96
CA ILE A 111 -12.03 6.55 7.07
C ILE A 111 -10.68 7.07 6.59
N ALA A 112 -10.40 8.34 6.89
CA ALA A 112 -9.11 8.96 6.69
C ALA A 112 -8.53 9.45 8.01
N THR A 113 -7.21 9.51 8.09
CA THR A 113 -6.48 9.90 9.31
C THR A 113 -5.41 10.92 8.99
N TYR A 114 -5.18 11.87 9.89
CA TYR A 114 -4.13 12.87 9.70
C TYR A 114 -2.74 12.25 9.75
N LEU A 115 -1.86 12.70 8.86
CA LEU A 115 -0.44 12.45 8.97
C LEU A 115 0.06 13.00 10.31
N GLN A 116 0.95 12.24 10.95
CA GLN A 116 1.48 12.53 12.27
C GLN A 116 2.92 13.07 12.18
N PRO A 117 3.49 13.59 13.27
CA PRO A 117 4.91 13.92 13.32
C PRO A 117 5.77 12.73 12.88
N PRO A 118 6.85 12.95 12.12
CA PRO A 118 7.47 14.25 11.81
C PRO A 118 6.93 14.96 10.56
N ILE A 119 5.96 14.39 9.85
CA ILE A 119 5.49 14.96 8.56
C ILE A 119 4.58 16.17 8.78
N GLN A 120 3.69 16.10 9.76
CA GLN A 120 2.83 17.20 10.17
C GLN A 120 2.96 17.42 11.68
N ASP A 121 3.63 18.51 12.05
CA ASP A 121 3.91 18.90 13.43
C ASP A 121 3.65 20.42 13.61
N PRO A 122 2.67 20.83 14.43
CA PRO A 122 1.79 19.98 15.25
C PRO A 122 0.81 19.14 14.41
N PRO A 123 0.38 17.97 14.91
CA PRO A 123 -0.65 17.19 14.23
C PRO A 123 -1.96 17.98 14.17
N ALA A 124 -2.66 17.91 13.04
CA ALA A 124 -4.01 18.46 12.95
C ALA A 124 -5.01 17.55 13.66
N GLU A 125 -6.03 18.16 14.26
CA GLU A 125 -7.10 17.43 14.96
C GLU A 125 -8.29 17.17 14.02
N GLU A 126 -8.89 15.99 14.12
CA GLU A 126 -10.04 15.56 13.32
C GLU A 126 -11.24 16.49 13.48
N SER A 127 -11.46 16.98 14.71
CA SER A 127 -12.54 17.91 15.08
C SER A 127 -12.48 19.25 14.33
N THR A 128 -11.33 19.59 13.75
CA THR A 128 -11.10 20.86 13.07
C THR A 128 -11.46 20.82 11.59
N ILE A 129 -11.94 19.71 11.04
CA ILE A 129 -12.47 19.71 9.67
C ILE A 129 -13.71 20.61 9.61
N GLY A 130 -13.72 21.53 8.66
CA GLY A 130 -14.83 22.46 8.48
C GLY A 130 -14.68 23.38 7.29
N GLY A 131 -15.72 24.16 7.03
CA GLY A 131 -15.73 25.13 5.93
C GLY A 131 -14.63 26.18 6.08
N GLY A 132 -13.87 26.42 5.00
CA GLY A 132 -12.76 27.37 4.97
C GLY A 132 -11.40 26.77 5.33
N ILE A 133 -11.36 25.53 5.80
CA ILE A 133 -10.14 24.78 6.08
C ILE A 133 -9.79 23.93 4.87
N ARG A 134 -8.50 23.90 4.52
CA ARG A 134 -7.98 23.20 3.34
C ARG A 134 -7.16 22.00 3.79
N ASP A 135 -7.63 20.82 3.42
CA ASP A 135 -6.93 19.56 3.64
C ASP A 135 -6.63 18.89 2.30
N ALA A 136 -5.42 18.38 2.14
CA ALA A 136 -5.08 17.48 1.04
C ALA A 136 -5.37 16.04 1.46
N VAL A 137 -6.08 15.32 0.59
CA VAL A 137 -6.25 13.87 0.70
C VAL A 137 -5.06 13.20 0.02
N ILE A 138 -4.29 12.46 0.80
CA ILE A 138 -3.12 11.72 0.35
C ILE A 138 -3.51 10.24 0.20
N LEU A 139 -3.35 9.72 -1.01
CA LEU A 139 -3.53 8.31 -1.29
C LEU A 139 -2.19 7.57 -1.08
N GLU A 140 -2.10 6.80 0.00
CA GLU A 140 -0.99 5.87 0.23
C GLU A 140 -1.33 4.55 -0.46
N VAL A 141 -0.41 4.02 -1.26
CA VAL A 141 -0.58 2.73 -1.94
C VAL A 141 0.67 1.88 -1.70
N TRP A 142 0.48 0.62 -1.34
CA TRP A 142 1.57 -0.34 -1.18
C TRP A 142 1.14 -1.74 -1.60
N ARG A 143 2.12 -2.63 -1.76
CA ARG A 143 1.85 -4.06 -1.91
C ARG A 143 2.17 -4.82 -0.64
N GLU A 144 1.22 -5.62 -0.20
CA GLU A 144 1.37 -6.53 0.92
C GLU A 144 1.02 -7.95 0.51
N SER A 145 1.43 -8.91 1.34
CA SER A 145 0.96 -10.27 1.20
C SER A 145 -0.15 -10.53 2.21
N ILE A 146 -1.20 -11.19 1.75
CA ILE A 146 -2.38 -11.56 2.53
C ILE A 146 -2.46 -13.07 2.62
N ASN A 147 -2.58 -13.59 3.85
CA ASN A 147 -2.63 -15.02 4.13
C ASN A 147 -4.05 -15.51 4.47
N GLY A 148 -4.19 -16.84 4.59
CA GLY A 148 -5.47 -17.49 4.89
C GLY A 148 -6.10 -17.09 6.22
N PHE A 149 -5.31 -16.61 7.19
CA PHE A 149 -5.85 -16.10 8.46
C PHE A 149 -6.52 -14.73 8.30
N GLN A 150 -5.99 -13.88 7.42
CA GLN A 150 -6.52 -12.54 7.17
C GLN A 150 -7.78 -12.57 6.29
N LEU A 151 -7.85 -13.45 5.30
CA LEU A 151 -9.00 -13.62 4.40
C LEU A 151 -9.41 -15.10 4.26
N PRO A 152 -9.96 -15.71 5.32
CA PRO A 152 -10.25 -17.14 5.33
C PRO A 152 -11.27 -17.55 4.27
N ASP A 153 -12.32 -16.74 4.07
CA ASP A 153 -13.40 -17.05 3.14
C ASP A 153 -12.95 -17.17 1.67
N ILE A 154 -11.80 -16.59 1.32
CA ILE A 154 -11.27 -16.56 -0.05
C ILE A 154 -10.06 -17.47 -0.20
N LEU A 155 -9.21 -17.57 0.82
CA LEU A 155 -7.88 -18.19 0.72
C LEU A 155 -7.79 -19.58 1.34
N ILE A 156 -8.74 -19.96 2.20
CA ILE A 156 -8.84 -21.31 2.73
C ILE A 156 -9.67 -22.14 1.75
N GLU A 157 -9.09 -23.24 1.24
CA GLU A 157 -9.74 -24.09 0.23
C GLU A 157 -10.66 -25.13 0.90
N PRO A 158 -12.00 -24.96 0.84
CA PRO A 158 -12.92 -25.86 1.53
C PRO A 158 -12.89 -27.28 0.93
N ALA A 159 -12.64 -27.41 -0.38
CA ALA A 159 -12.62 -28.70 -1.07
C ALA A 159 -11.44 -29.59 -0.66
N LEU A 160 -10.35 -29.00 -0.16
CA LEU A 160 -9.17 -29.73 0.33
C LEU A 160 -9.23 -29.99 1.84
N GLY A 161 -10.34 -29.67 2.51
CA GLY A 161 -10.49 -29.83 3.95
C GLY A 161 -9.98 -28.65 4.77
N GLY A 162 -9.92 -27.44 4.18
CA GLY A 162 -9.53 -26.20 4.84
C GLY A 162 -8.03 -25.90 4.99
N PRO A 163 -7.08 -26.44 4.19
CA PRO A 163 -5.71 -25.97 4.24
C PRO A 163 -5.57 -24.54 3.68
N ASP A 164 -4.64 -23.78 4.26
CA ASP A 164 -4.06 -22.60 3.62
C ASP A 164 -3.11 -23.07 2.49
N THR A 165 -3.26 -22.50 1.31
CA THR A 165 -2.56 -22.94 0.10
C THR A 165 -1.43 -22.00 -0.26
N THR A 166 -1.74 -20.73 -0.52
CA THR A 166 -0.76 -19.72 -0.91
C THR A 166 -1.31 -18.33 -0.64
N GLU A 167 -0.43 -17.41 -0.24
CA GLU A 167 -0.79 -16.01 0.00
C GLU A 167 -1.21 -15.30 -1.31
N ARG A 168 -1.84 -14.13 -1.20
CA ARG A 168 -2.08 -13.23 -2.33
C ARG A 168 -1.28 -11.96 -2.17
N MET A 169 -0.71 -11.48 -3.27
CA MET A 169 -0.19 -10.13 -3.34
C MET A 169 -1.36 -9.15 -3.49
N HIS A 170 -1.57 -8.31 -2.50
CA HIS A 170 -2.65 -7.34 -2.45
C HIS A 170 -2.09 -5.92 -2.64
N THR A 171 -2.68 -5.14 -3.55
CA THR A 171 -2.42 -3.70 -3.64
C THR A 171 -3.34 -2.99 -2.66
N ALA A 172 -2.81 -2.71 -1.48
CA ALA A 172 -3.53 -2.02 -0.43
C ALA A 172 -3.47 -0.50 -0.61
N LEU A 173 -4.45 0.17 -0.04
CA LEU A 173 -4.52 1.63 -0.02
C LEU A 173 -4.92 2.14 1.36
N ALA A 174 -4.48 3.35 1.69
CA ALA A 174 -4.98 4.12 2.81
C ALA A 174 -5.17 5.58 2.39
N LEU A 175 -6.13 6.24 3.03
CA LEU A 175 -6.37 7.66 2.85
C LEU A 175 -5.85 8.40 4.05
N ARG A 176 -4.92 9.31 3.82
CA ARG A 176 -4.38 10.20 4.83
C ARG A 176 -4.78 11.64 4.55
N LEU A 177 -4.77 12.46 5.58
CA LEU A 177 -5.04 13.87 5.50
C LEU A 177 -3.79 14.66 5.84
N PHE A 178 -3.59 15.75 5.11
CA PHE A 178 -2.55 16.72 5.38
C PHE A 178 -3.18 18.11 5.35
N ARG A 179 -3.24 18.75 6.53
CA ARG A 179 -3.63 20.17 6.67
C ARG A 179 -2.71 21.06 5.83
N LEU A 180 -3.30 21.85 4.94
CA LEU A 180 -2.59 22.78 4.06
C LEU A 180 -2.51 24.18 4.68
N ASP A 181 -1.34 24.80 4.56
CA ASP A 181 -1.16 26.24 4.76
C ASP A 181 -1.73 27.05 3.58
N GLU A 182 -1.78 28.38 3.71
CA GLU A 182 -2.43 29.28 2.73
C GLU A 182 -1.86 29.12 1.30
N GLU A 183 -0.55 28.99 1.17
CA GLU A 183 0.15 28.86 -0.13
C GLU A 183 0.30 27.41 -0.62
N GLU A 184 -0.12 26.43 0.19
CA GLU A 184 0.06 25.03 -0.13
C GLU A 184 -1.05 24.49 -1.04
N THR A 185 -0.66 23.55 -1.90
CA THR A 185 -1.51 22.88 -2.88
C THR A 185 -1.02 21.45 -3.07
N CYS A 186 -1.86 20.59 -3.64
CA CYS A 186 -1.47 19.22 -3.96
C CYS A 186 -0.26 19.11 -4.94
N LYS A 187 0.15 20.23 -5.56
CA LYS A 187 1.30 20.28 -6.47
C LYS A 187 2.62 20.55 -5.75
N ASN A 188 2.63 21.34 -4.67
CA ASN A 188 3.86 21.80 -4.00
C ASN A 188 4.16 21.07 -2.67
N ILE A 189 3.20 20.34 -2.10
CA ILE A 189 3.43 19.58 -0.86
C ILE A 189 4.23 18.28 -1.04
N LYS A 190 4.52 17.86 -2.28
CA LYS A 190 5.16 16.56 -2.55
C LYS A 190 6.51 16.39 -1.84
N ASP A 191 7.29 17.45 -1.73
CA ASP A 191 8.60 17.39 -1.06
C ASP A 191 8.47 17.21 0.46
N LYS A 192 7.41 17.75 1.08
CA LYS A 192 7.12 17.57 2.52
C LYS A 192 6.68 16.15 2.85
N LEU A 193 6.06 15.45 1.89
CA LEU A 193 5.58 14.08 2.05
C LEU A 193 6.67 13.01 1.82
N LYS A 194 7.89 13.41 1.49
CA LYS A 194 8.98 12.46 1.24
C LYS A 194 9.45 11.84 2.55
N ASP A 195 9.49 10.52 2.55
CA ASP A 195 10.13 9.74 3.60
C ASP A 195 11.64 10.02 3.66
N ASP A 196 12.13 10.43 4.83
CA ASP A 196 13.57 10.42 5.13
C ASP A 196 13.99 9.07 5.72
N PHE A 197 14.41 8.15 4.84
CA PHE A 197 14.91 6.84 5.25
C PHE A 197 16.20 6.89 6.08
N SER A 198 16.92 8.02 6.10
CA SER A 198 18.10 8.17 6.96
C SER A 198 17.72 8.30 8.45
N GLN A 199 16.53 8.83 8.73
CA GLN A 199 15.98 9.02 10.07
C GLN A 199 15.19 7.79 10.55
N LYS A 200 14.86 6.85 9.66
CA LYS A 200 14.16 5.61 10.03
C LYS A 200 15.11 4.65 10.75
N GLY A 201 14.64 4.08 11.86
CA GLY A 201 15.37 3.05 12.60
C GLY A 201 15.68 1.84 11.71
N LYS A 202 16.92 1.33 11.80
CA LYS A 202 17.34 0.12 11.06
C LYS A 202 17.23 -1.08 11.99
N LEU A 203 16.39 -2.04 11.64
CA LEU A 203 16.41 -3.35 12.29
C LEU A 203 17.65 -4.10 11.83
N LYS A 204 18.51 -4.49 12.77
CA LYS A 204 19.60 -5.43 12.55
C LYS A 204 19.20 -6.76 13.16
N ALA A 205 19.20 -7.82 12.36
CA ALA A 205 19.09 -9.18 12.85
C ALA A 205 20.47 -9.83 12.77
N SER A 206 20.94 -10.41 13.88
CA SER A 206 22.17 -11.18 13.95
C SER A 206 21.85 -12.63 14.26
N LEU A 207 22.56 -13.56 13.62
CA LEU A 207 22.53 -14.98 13.97
C LEU A 207 23.50 -15.31 15.11
N GLN A 208 24.27 -14.31 15.57
CA GLN A 208 25.15 -14.48 16.72
C GLN A 208 24.28 -14.60 17.98
N PRO A 209 24.63 -15.51 18.91
CA PRO A 209 23.92 -15.60 20.17
C PRO A 209 24.04 -14.26 20.91
N PRO A 210 22.93 -13.76 21.51
CA PRO A 210 22.96 -12.50 22.23
C PRO A 210 24.00 -12.56 23.34
N GLN A 211 24.95 -11.61 23.33
CA GLN A 211 25.89 -11.48 24.44
C GLN A 211 25.16 -10.81 25.59
N VAL A 212 24.86 -11.57 26.65
CA VAL A 212 24.31 -11.01 27.88
C VAL A 212 25.44 -10.31 28.62
N ILE A 213 25.47 -8.98 28.54
CA ILE A 213 26.34 -8.18 29.39
C ILE A 213 25.69 -8.10 30.77
N ALA A 214 26.35 -8.63 31.80
CA ALA A 214 25.84 -8.58 33.16
C ALA A 214 25.89 -7.14 33.71
N GLY A 215 24.72 -6.60 34.04
CA GLY A 215 24.51 -5.29 34.67
C GLY A 215 23.06 -5.15 35.13
N ASP A 216 22.73 -4.09 35.88
CA ASP A 216 21.39 -3.89 36.45
C ASP A 216 20.28 -3.74 35.38
N CYS A 217 20.64 -3.48 34.13
CA CYS A 217 19.79 -3.56 32.95
C CYS A 217 20.52 -4.31 31.83
N PRO A 218 20.25 -5.61 31.60
CA PRO A 218 20.88 -6.35 30.52
C PRO A 218 20.41 -5.78 29.17
N VAL A 219 21.33 -5.25 28.39
CA VAL A 219 21.10 -4.80 27.02
C VAL A 219 21.54 -5.92 26.08
N VAL A 220 20.70 -6.25 25.10
CA VAL A 220 21.02 -7.20 24.04
C VAL A 220 21.57 -6.40 22.86
N GLU A 221 22.86 -6.53 22.55
CA GLU A 221 23.45 -6.09 21.28
C GLU A 221 23.23 -7.09 20.14
#